data_AF-A0A956KMU0-F1
#
_entry.id   AF-A0A956KMU0-F1
#
_cell.length_a   1.000
_cell.length_b   1.000
_cell.length_c   1.000
_cell.angle_alpha   90.00
_cell.angle_beta   90.00
_cell.angle_gamma   90.00
#
_symmetry.space_group_name_H-M   'P 1'
#
loop_
_entity.id
_entity.type
_entity.pdbx_description
1 polymer ?
#
loop_
_entity_poly.entity_id
_entity_poly.type
_entity_poly.pdbx_seq_one_letter_code
_entity_poly.pdbx_strand_id
1 'polypeptide(L)'
;VSFLLAMRYYAGNWPVSIWLFRGESHRRLERLCKSSGWIEDQLGRLYDEATRIVLFSKVLAFRLMHLHGRALGKLLPRAVDDLDERTYVDGELIAGLVLGWNFGDGHLHNEQLLRAVQAQCDFEPGELRCLMLESQPLGRSRLRWRIVDAATGPIEEGELTVAELRSGQPWSGFGAS
;
A
#
# COMPACT_ATOMS: atom_id res chain seq x y z
N VAL A 1 3.90 -24.48 9.15
CA VAL A 1 3.24 -24.56 7.83
C VAL A 1 4.20 -25.22 6.86
N SER A 2 3.75 -26.14 5.99
CA SER A 2 4.63 -26.76 4.98
C SER A 2 5.22 -25.69 4.07
N PHE A 3 6.54 -25.79 3.79
CA PHE A 3 7.25 -24.86 2.91
C PHE A 3 6.57 -24.73 1.53
N LEU A 4 6.04 -25.83 0.98
CA LEU A 4 5.34 -25.84 -0.30
C LEU A 4 4.06 -25.00 -0.29
N LEU A 5 3.32 -24.98 0.83
CA LEU A 5 2.12 -24.14 0.97
C LEU A 5 2.50 -22.67 1.16
N ALA A 6 3.64 -22.39 1.80
CA ALA A 6 4.16 -21.05 1.98
C ALA A 6 4.63 -20.41 0.66
N MET A 7 5.05 -21.20 -0.34
CA MET A 7 5.45 -20.71 -1.67
C MET A 7 4.36 -19.89 -2.39
N ARG A 8 3.09 -20.00 -1.99
CA ARG A 8 2.01 -19.13 -2.50
C ARG A 8 2.33 -17.66 -2.31
N TYR A 9 3.01 -17.31 -1.22
CA TYR A 9 3.52 -15.97 -0.97
C TYR A 9 4.38 -15.50 -2.15
N TYR A 10 5.42 -16.25 -2.51
CA TYR A 10 6.28 -15.93 -3.66
C TYR A 10 5.59 -15.96 -5.03
N ALA A 11 4.40 -16.58 -5.12
CA ALA A 11 3.57 -16.57 -6.32
C ALA A 11 2.66 -15.33 -6.44
N GLY A 12 2.86 -14.28 -5.63
CA GLY A 12 2.02 -13.08 -5.70
C GLY A 12 0.86 -13.05 -4.72
N ASN A 13 0.83 -13.94 -3.73
CA ASN A 13 -0.23 -14.04 -2.73
C ASN A 13 0.23 -13.61 -1.34
N TRP A 14 0.53 -12.31 -1.20
CA TRP A 14 0.94 -11.69 0.06
C TRP A 14 -0.10 -10.65 0.51
N PRO A 15 -0.31 -10.51 1.84
CA PRO A 15 -1.04 -9.37 2.37
C PRO A 15 -0.29 -8.09 2.05
N VAL A 16 -1.01 -7.00 1.86
CA VAL A 16 -0.41 -5.77 1.37
C VAL A 16 -1.22 -4.53 1.72
N SER A 17 -0.55 -3.38 1.81
CA SER A 17 -1.24 -2.10 2.00
C SER A 17 -0.66 -1.00 1.14
N ILE A 18 -1.52 -0.06 0.76
CA ILE A 18 -1.16 1.21 0.11
C ILE A 18 -1.46 2.33 1.08
N TRP A 19 -0.51 3.23 1.27
CA TRP A 19 -0.64 4.41 2.11
C TRP A 19 -0.77 5.64 1.20
N LEU A 20 -1.85 6.40 1.40
CA LEU A 20 -2.26 7.51 0.54
C LEU A 20 -2.24 8.81 1.37
N PHE A 21 -1.17 9.58 1.22
CA PHE A 21 -0.98 10.85 1.92
C PHE A 21 -1.55 12.00 1.09
N ARG A 22 -2.42 12.85 1.66
CA ARG A 22 -2.92 14.06 0.98
C ARG A 22 -1.83 15.13 0.89
N GLY A 23 -1.50 15.60 -0.30
CA GLY A 23 -0.49 16.65 -0.50
C GLY A 23 0.82 16.32 0.23
N GLU A 24 1.31 17.24 1.06
CA GLU A 24 2.56 17.07 1.81
C GLU A 24 2.37 16.45 3.21
N SER A 25 1.22 15.81 3.51
CA SER A 25 0.95 15.27 4.85
C SER A 25 1.95 14.19 5.28
N HIS A 26 2.62 13.52 4.34
CA HIS A 26 3.71 12.58 4.61
C HIS A 26 4.82 13.19 5.49
N ARG A 27 5.03 14.51 5.46
CA ARG A 27 5.98 15.21 6.34
C ARG A 27 5.68 15.07 7.83
N ARG A 28 4.43 14.77 8.22
CA ARG A 28 4.10 14.48 9.63
C ARG A 28 4.88 13.26 10.16
N LEU A 29 5.35 12.36 9.28
CA LEU A 29 6.22 11.24 9.64
C LEU A 29 7.58 11.68 10.23
N GLU A 30 8.02 12.93 10.04
CA GLU A 30 9.22 13.46 10.70
C GLU A 30 9.08 13.56 12.23
N ARG A 31 7.85 13.43 12.76
CA ARG A 31 7.61 13.33 14.21
C ARG A 31 8.03 11.98 14.79
N LEU A 32 8.21 10.95 13.96
CA LEU A 32 8.56 9.60 14.39
C LEU A 32 10.07 9.48 14.68
N CYS A 33 10.42 8.69 15.69
CA CYS A 33 11.75 8.09 15.74
C CYS A 33 11.78 6.97 14.70
N LYS A 34 12.34 7.27 13.52
CA LYS A 34 12.32 6.41 12.34
C LYS A 34 13.73 5.96 11.96
N SER A 35 13.82 4.80 11.31
CA SER A 35 15.10 4.20 10.93
C SER A 35 15.81 4.98 9.81
N SER A 36 15.05 5.69 8.98
CA SER A 36 15.57 6.36 7.80
C SER A 36 14.71 7.54 7.35
N GLY A 37 15.26 8.39 6.49
CA GLY A 37 14.59 9.58 5.94
C GLY A 37 13.47 9.24 4.95
N TRP A 38 12.74 10.25 4.46
CA TRP A 38 11.79 10.04 3.37
C TRP A 38 12.49 9.48 2.14
N ILE A 39 11.88 8.48 1.49
CA ILE A 39 12.57 7.69 0.46
C ILE A 39 12.92 8.51 -0.78
N GLU A 40 12.09 9.48 -1.16
CA GLU A 40 12.40 10.37 -2.29
C GLU A 40 13.60 11.27 -2.00
N ASP A 41 13.77 11.72 -0.76
CA ASP A 41 14.89 12.54 -0.32
C ASP A 41 16.18 11.72 -0.26
N GLN A 42 16.09 10.45 0.14
CA GLN A 42 17.23 9.53 0.12
C GLN A 42 17.74 9.33 -1.32
N LEU A 43 16.82 9.04 -2.24
CA LEU A 43 17.17 8.86 -3.66
C LEU A 43 17.62 10.18 -4.30
N GLY A 44 17.11 11.33 -3.85
CA GLY A 44 17.50 12.67 -4.30
C GLY A 44 18.98 12.99 -4.11
N ARG A 45 19.67 12.28 -3.20
CA ARG A 45 21.11 12.42 -2.99
C ARG A 45 21.95 11.70 -4.02
N LEU A 46 21.37 10.72 -4.74
CA LEU A 46 22.09 9.80 -5.61
C LEU A 46 21.67 9.90 -7.08
N TYR A 47 20.43 10.31 -7.33
CA TYR A 47 19.81 10.28 -8.65
C TYR A 47 19.10 11.58 -8.97
N ASP A 48 19.10 11.95 -10.26
CA ASP A 48 18.26 13.01 -10.79
C ASP A 48 16.77 12.65 -10.70
N GLU A 49 15.91 13.66 -10.82
CA GLU A 49 14.47 13.52 -10.68
C GLU A 49 13.85 12.48 -11.63
N ALA A 50 14.23 12.47 -12.91
CA ALA A 50 13.67 11.53 -13.87
C ALA A 50 14.02 10.09 -13.49
N THR A 51 15.27 9.85 -13.09
CA THR A 51 15.71 8.54 -12.60
C THR A 51 14.96 8.11 -11.33
N ARG A 52 14.71 9.03 -10.39
CA ARG A 52 13.94 8.74 -9.17
C ARG A 52 12.52 8.28 -9.48
N ILE A 53 11.83 9.02 -10.34
CA ILE A 53 10.46 8.67 -10.77
C ILE A 53 10.44 7.24 -11.32
N VAL A 54 11.36 6.90 -12.21
CA VAL A 54 11.47 5.55 -12.78
C VAL A 54 11.71 4.49 -11.69
N LEU A 55 12.57 4.76 -10.70
CA LEU A 55 12.83 3.83 -9.60
C LEU A 55 11.58 3.58 -8.75
N PHE A 56 10.79 4.62 -8.43
CA PHE A 56 9.52 4.46 -7.72
C PHE A 56 8.48 3.71 -8.55
N SER A 57 8.36 4.05 -9.83
CA SER A 57 7.40 3.40 -10.73
C SER A 57 7.63 1.90 -10.87
N LYS A 58 8.86 1.39 -10.66
CA LYS A 58 9.15 -0.06 -10.66
C LYS A 58 8.40 -0.80 -9.55
N VAL A 59 8.22 -0.21 -8.37
CA VAL A 59 7.48 -0.86 -7.27
C VAL A 59 6.00 -1.02 -7.63
N LEU A 60 5.39 0.05 -8.18
CA LEU A 60 4.03 0.02 -8.69
C LEU A 60 3.90 -1.01 -9.83
N ALA A 61 4.79 -0.97 -10.82
CA ALA A 61 4.78 -1.90 -11.94
C ALA A 61 4.89 -3.36 -11.45
N PHE A 62 5.76 -3.64 -10.48
CA PHE A 62 5.87 -4.95 -9.83
C PHE A 62 4.54 -5.40 -9.22
N ARG A 63 3.86 -4.53 -8.47
CA ARG A 63 2.53 -4.79 -7.92
C ARG A 63 1.51 -5.14 -9.01
N LEU A 64 1.48 -4.37 -10.09
CA LEU A 64 0.54 -4.56 -11.20
C LEU A 64 0.76 -5.87 -11.97
N MET A 65 1.95 -6.46 -11.93
CA MET A 65 2.21 -7.78 -12.53
C MET A 65 1.55 -8.95 -11.77
N HIS A 66 1.05 -8.72 -10.55
CA HIS A 66 0.42 -9.76 -9.71
C HIS A 66 -1.09 -9.59 -9.61
N LEU A 67 -1.80 -10.65 -9.23
CA LEU A 67 -3.26 -10.65 -9.08
C LEU A 67 -3.76 -9.53 -8.15
N HIS A 68 -3.02 -9.27 -7.07
CA HIS A 68 -3.32 -8.21 -6.09
C HIS A 68 -3.27 -6.82 -6.71
N GLY A 69 -2.39 -6.57 -7.68
CA GLY A 69 -2.34 -5.30 -8.41
C GLY A 69 -3.64 -4.97 -9.15
N ARG A 70 -4.34 -5.99 -9.65
CA ARG A 70 -5.65 -5.83 -10.32
C ARG A 70 -6.76 -5.41 -9.36
N ALA A 71 -6.61 -5.71 -8.07
CA ALA A 71 -7.55 -5.21 -7.05
C ALA A 71 -7.36 -3.71 -6.84
N LEU A 72 -6.13 -3.20 -6.94
CA LEU A 72 -5.82 -1.79 -6.69
C LEU A 72 -6.58 -0.85 -7.64
N GLY A 73 -6.68 -1.18 -8.93
CA GLY A 73 -7.43 -0.37 -9.89
C GLY A 73 -8.93 -0.24 -9.56
N LYS A 74 -9.50 -1.21 -8.82
CA LYS A 74 -10.89 -1.16 -8.34
C LYS A 74 -11.05 -0.47 -6.98
N LEU A 75 -10.04 -0.60 -6.12
CA LEU A 75 -10.12 -0.20 -4.73
C LEU A 75 -9.55 1.20 -4.46
N LEU A 76 -8.57 1.66 -5.23
CA LEU A 76 -7.99 2.99 -5.07
C LEU A 76 -9.02 4.12 -5.31
N PRO A 77 -9.89 4.06 -6.34
CA PRO A 77 -10.96 5.05 -6.52
C PRO A 77 -12.01 5.06 -5.39
N ARG A 78 -12.08 4.00 -4.57
CA ARG A 78 -12.94 3.95 -3.37
C ARG A 78 -12.25 4.51 -2.14
N ALA A 79 -10.92 4.48 -2.11
CA ALA A 79 -10.14 4.94 -0.98
C ALA A 79 -10.04 6.47 -0.94
N VAL A 80 -9.99 7.13 -2.09
CA VAL A 80 -9.82 8.57 -2.23
C VAL A 80 -10.58 9.10 -3.45
N ASP A 81 -11.05 10.34 -3.37
CA ASP A 81 -11.82 10.99 -4.44
C ASP A 81 -10.95 11.32 -5.66
N ASP A 82 -9.74 11.83 -5.40
CA ASP A 82 -8.72 12.12 -6.40
C ASP A 82 -7.40 11.45 -5.95
N LEU A 83 -6.81 10.66 -6.85
CA LEU A 83 -5.52 9.99 -6.64
C LEU A 83 -4.34 10.92 -6.94
N ASP A 84 -4.51 11.91 -7.82
CA ASP A 84 -3.44 12.82 -8.22
C ASP A 84 -3.08 13.79 -7.09
N GLU A 85 -4.02 14.06 -6.18
CA GLU A 85 -3.77 14.80 -4.94
C GLU A 85 -3.10 13.95 -3.83
N ARG A 86 -2.78 12.68 -4.12
CA ARG A 86 -2.25 11.73 -3.14
C ARG A 86 -0.85 11.29 -3.49
N THR A 87 0.01 11.33 -2.49
CA THR A 87 1.26 10.57 -2.55
C THR A 87 0.95 9.10 -2.28
N TYR A 88 1.02 8.28 -3.33
CA TYR A 88 0.90 6.83 -3.25
C TYR A 88 2.21 6.22 -2.73
N VAL A 89 2.13 5.44 -1.67
CA VAL A 89 3.30 4.73 -1.11
C VAL A 89 2.94 3.29 -0.82
N ASP A 90 3.81 2.37 -1.24
CA ASP A 90 3.70 0.97 -0.84
C ASP A 90 3.96 0.83 0.66
N GLY A 91 3.11 0.09 1.38
CA GLY A 91 3.24 -0.12 2.81
C GLY A 91 4.58 -0.74 3.21
N GLU A 92 5.20 -1.50 2.32
CA GLU A 92 6.55 -2.03 2.54
C GLU A 92 7.58 -0.90 2.70
N LEU A 93 7.48 0.16 1.91
CA LEU A 93 8.39 1.31 2.04
C LEU A 93 8.16 2.04 3.37
N ILE A 94 6.92 2.09 3.85
CA ILE A 94 6.57 2.66 5.16
C ILE A 94 7.10 1.78 6.30
N ALA A 95 6.98 0.45 6.21
CA ALA A 95 7.57 -0.46 7.19
C ALA A 95 9.09 -0.27 7.29
N GLY A 96 9.76 -0.17 6.15
CA GLY A 96 11.20 0.07 6.10
C GLY A 96 11.57 1.40 6.72
N LEU A 97 10.86 2.47 6.37
CA LEU A 97 11.09 3.81 6.93
C LEU A 97 10.86 3.84 8.45
N VAL A 98 9.71 3.36 8.92
CA VAL A 98 9.28 3.50 10.33
C VAL A 98 9.94 2.46 11.23
N LEU A 99 9.97 1.19 10.81
CA LEU A 99 10.43 0.06 11.63
C LEU A 99 11.88 -0.36 11.35
N GLY A 100 12.44 0.02 10.19
CA GLY A 100 13.74 -0.48 9.74
C GLY A 100 13.71 -1.92 9.26
N TRP A 101 12.53 -2.46 8.95
CA TRP A 101 12.35 -3.86 8.58
C TRP A 101 11.40 -4.01 7.39
N ASN A 102 11.87 -4.73 6.37
CA ASN A 102 11.14 -5.05 5.14
C ASN A 102 11.20 -6.57 4.91
N PHE A 103 10.04 -7.23 4.91
CA PHE A 103 9.93 -8.69 4.69
C PHE A 103 8.93 -9.08 3.60
N GLY A 104 8.23 -8.11 3.01
CA GLY A 104 7.11 -8.29 2.07
C GLY A 104 5.80 -8.73 2.73
N ASP A 105 5.75 -8.77 4.07
CA ASP A 105 4.59 -9.23 4.81
C ASP A 105 3.74 -8.03 5.21
N GLY A 106 2.63 -7.83 4.48
CA GLY A 106 1.70 -6.74 4.75
C GLY A 106 0.99 -6.77 6.08
N HIS A 107 1.16 -7.81 6.90
CA HIS A 107 0.75 -7.76 8.30
C HIS A 107 1.63 -6.82 9.13
N LEU A 108 2.88 -6.53 8.73
CA LEU A 108 3.76 -5.57 9.41
C LEU A 108 3.39 -4.10 9.14
N HIS A 109 2.69 -3.83 8.04
CA HIS A 109 2.26 -2.49 7.65
C HIS A 109 0.73 -2.36 7.53
N ASN A 110 0.01 -3.11 8.37
CA ASN A 110 -1.45 -3.05 8.50
C ASN A 110 -1.91 -1.98 9.51
N GLU A 111 -3.15 -2.11 10.00
CA GLU A 111 -3.75 -1.19 10.98
C GLU A 111 -2.96 -1.05 12.27
N GLN A 112 -2.18 -2.06 12.68
CA GLN A 112 -1.33 -1.94 13.87
C GLN A 112 -0.27 -0.86 13.67
N LEU A 113 0.41 -0.88 12.52
CA LEU A 113 1.38 0.15 12.18
C LEU A 113 0.69 1.50 11.98
N LEU A 114 -0.46 1.52 11.30
CA LEU A 114 -1.24 2.75 11.11
C LEU A 114 -1.62 3.41 12.44
N ARG A 115 -2.11 2.63 13.41
CA ARG A 115 -2.44 3.16 14.75
C ARG A 115 -1.20 3.69 15.47
N ALA A 116 -0.08 2.99 15.38
CA ALA A 116 1.18 3.43 16.00
C ALA A 116 1.71 4.73 15.37
N VAL A 117 1.60 4.86 14.04
CA VAL A 117 1.95 6.06 13.30
C VAL A 117 1.00 7.21 13.68
N GLN A 118 -0.32 6.97 13.67
CA GLN A 118 -1.30 7.99 14.03
C GLN A 118 -1.08 8.53 15.44
N ALA A 119 -0.86 7.66 16.43
CA ALA A 119 -0.67 8.06 17.83
C ALA A 119 0.52 9.02 18.05
N GLN A 120 1.45 9.10 17.10
CA GLN A 120 2.65 9.94 17.19
C GLN A 120 2.66 11.08 16.17
N CYS A 121 1.98 10.90 15.03
CA CYS A 121 1.97 11.88 13.94
C CYS A 121 0.76 12.79 13.97
N ASP A 122 -0.36 12.34 14.55
CA ASP A 122 -1.60 13.09 14.69
C ASP A 122 -2.11 13.60 13.33
N PHE A 123 -2.38 12.70 12.39
CA PHE A 123 -2.97 13.08 11.10
C PHE A 123 -4.43 13.52 11.31
N GLU A 124 -4.84 14.52 10.53
CA GLU A 124 -6.23 14.98 10.47
C GLU A 124 -7.08 14.05 9.57
N PRO A 125 -8.42 14.07 9.71
CA PRO A 125 -9.32 13.29 8.86
C PRO A 125 -9.03 13.44 7.37
N GLY A 126 -8.77 12.32 6.69
CA GLY A 126 -8.49 12.27 5.27
C GLY A 126 -7.07 12.67 4.86
N GLU A 127 -6.16 13.02 5.78
CA GLU A 127 -4.76 13.28 5.44
C GLU A 127 -3.96 12.02 5.15
N LEU A 128 -4.27 10.91 5.82
CA LEU A 128 -3.67 9.60 5.59
C LEU A 128 -4.77 8.54 5.56
N ARG A 129 -4.94 7.92 4.38
CA ARG A 129 -5.79 6.74 4.21
C ARG A 129 -4.95 5.55 3.79
N CYS A 130 -5.31 4.38 4.29
CA CYS A 130 -4.65 3.13 3.94
C CYS A 130 -5.65 2.15 3.33
N LEU A 131 -5.32 1.65 2.15
CA LEU A 131 -5.99 0.49 1.56
C LEU A 131 -5.21 -0.75 1.97
N MET A 132 -5.84 -1.69 2.65
CA MET A 132 -5.23 -2.95 3.09
C MET A 132 -5.93 -4.12 2.41
N LEU A 133 -5.17 -4.96 1.72
CA LEU A 133 -5.64 -6.12 0.99
C LEU A 133 -4.99 -7.36 1.59
N GLU A 134 -5.81 -8.29 2.05
CA GLU A 134 -5.36 -9.55 2.63
C GLU A 134 -5.02 -10.57 1.54
N SER A 135 -4.06 -11.44 1.85
CA SER A 135 -3.76 -12.61 1.02
C SER A 135 -4.98 -13.51 0.85
N GLN A 136 -5.10 -14.16 -0.31
CA GLN A 136 -6.13 -15.16 -0.55
C GLN A 136 -5.94 -16.36 0.41
N PRO A 137 -6.93 -16.70 1.26
CA PRO A 137 -6.83 -17.86 2.12
C PRO A 137 -6.78 -19.18 1.33
N LEU A 138 -6.15 -20.20 1.90
CA LEU A 138 -6.17 -21.55 1.31
C LEU A 138 -7.61 -22.07 1.19
N GLY A 139 -7.93 -22.67 0.04
CA GLY A 139 -9.25 -23.24 -0.21
C GLY A 139 -10.39 -22.23 -0.37
N ARG A 140 -10.09 -20.93 -0.47
CA ARG A 140 -11.08 -19.87 -0.68
C ARG A 140 -10.76 -19.12 -1.97
N SER A 141 -11.79 -18.71 -2.71
CA SER A 141 -11.64 -17.94 -3.96
C SER A 141 -11.92 -16.45 -3.76
N ARG A 142 -11.74 -15.94 -2.54
CA ARG A 142 -12.00 -14.55 -2.16
C ARG A 142 -10.83 -13.96 -1.39
N LEU A 143 -10.62 -12.65 -1.55
CA LEU A 143 -9.66 -11.83 -0.82
C LEU A 143 -10.42 -10.77 -0.05
N ARG A 144 -10.02 -10.49 1.20
CA ARG A 144 -10.60 -9.42 2.00
C ARG A 144 -9.82 -8.13 1.81
N TRP A 145 -10.50 -7.00 1.88
CA TRP A 145 -9.87 -5.70 1.85
C TRP A 145 -10.54 -4.75 2.84
N ARG A 146 -9.81 -3.74 3.28
CA ARG A 146 -10.24 -2.67 4.19
C ARG A 146 -9.65 -1.34 3.74
N ILE A 147 -10.40 -0.28 3.87
CA ILE A 147 -9.98 1.11 3.71
C ILE A 147 -10.11 1.77 5.08
N VAL A 148 -9.02 2.34 5.55
CA VAL A 148 -8.92 2.88 6.91
C VAL A 148 -8.36 4.29 6.84
N ASP A 149 -9.01 5.24 7.48
CA ASP A 149 -8.46 6.56 7.74
C ASP A 149 -7.62 6.53 9.03
N ALA A 150 -6.45 7.17 9.03
CA ALA A 150 -5.60 7.21 10.21
C ALA A 150 -6.31 7.87 11.40
N ALA A 151 -7.07 8.94 11.16
CA ALA A 151 -7.70 9.74 12.20
C ALA A 151 -9.07 9.17 12.62
N THR A 152 -9.89 8.78 11.63
CA THR A 152 -11.28 8.38 11.89
C THR A 152 -11.51 6.87 11.95
N GLY A 153 -10.50 6.05 11.61
CA GLY A 153 -10.59 4.59 11.65
C GLY A 153 -11.23 4.00 10.38
N PRO A 154 -11.85 2.80 10.47
CA PRO A 154 -12.37 2.08 9.31
C PRO A 154 -13.41 2.88 8.53
N ILE A 155 -13.23 3.00 7.22
CA ILE A 155 -14.16 3.65 6.29
C ILE A 155 -15.03 2.61 5.60
N GLU A 156 -14.39 1.58 5.04
CA GLU A 156 -15.05 0.59 4.20
C GLU A 156 -14.29 -0.74 4.25
N GLU A 157 -15.02 -1.85 4.15
CA GLU A 157 -14.42 -3.17 4.03
C GLU A 157 -15.25 -4.07 3.11
N GLY A 158 -14.62 -5.13 2.59
CA GLY A 158 -15.33 -6.08 1.75
C GLY A 158 -14.47 -7.23 1.25
N GLU A 159 -15.01 -7.92 0.25
CA GLU A 159 -14.34 -9.04 -0.42
C GLU A 159 -14.29 -8.83 -1.93
N LEU A 160 -13.27 -9.40 -2.58
CA LEU A 160 -13.17 -9.53 -4.03
C LEU A 160 -12.99 -11.00 -4.39
N THR A 161 -13.59 -11.44 -5.49
CA THR A 161 -13.37 -12.82 -5.96
C THR A 161 -12.15 -12.90 -6.88
N VAL A 162 -11.43 -14.03 -6.83
CA VAL A 162 -10.32 -14.27 -7.77
C VAL A 162 -10.80 -14.24 -9.23
N ALA A 163 -12.02 -14.69 -9.49
CA ALA A 163 -12.61 -14.63 -10.83
C ALA A 163 -12.74 -13.19 -11.35
N GLU A 164 -13.23 -12.27 -10.52
CA GLU A 164 -13.32 -10.84 -10.83
C GLU A 164 -11.97 -10.17 -11.08
N LEU A 165 -10.92 -10.61 -10.38
CA LEU A 165 -9.57 -10.08 -10.58
C LEU A 165 -8.94 -10.66 -11.85
N ARG A 166 -9.21 -11.92 -12.18
CA ARG A 166 -8.69 -12.56 -13.40
C ARG A 166 -9.25 -11.98 -14.69
N SER A 167 -10.48 -11.47 -14.68
CA SER A 167 -11.14 -10.88 -15.86
C SER A 167 -10.68 -9.47 -16.20
N GLY A 168 -10.12 -8.72 -15.24
CA GLY A 168 -9.62 -7.35 -15.46
C GLY A 168 -8.19 -7.29 -16.02
N GLN A 169 -7.87 -6.23 -16.76
CA GLN A 169 -6.48 -5.94 -17.13
C GLN A 169 -5.72 -5.35 -15.93
N PRO A 170 -4.39 -5.53 -15.85
CA PRO A 170 -3.56 -4.95 -14.79
C PRO A 170 -3.71 -3.43 -14.60
N TRP A 171 -3.95 -2.69 -15.69
CA TRP A 171 -4.10 -1.23 -15.68
C TRP A 171 -5.57 -0.78 -15.72
N SER A 172 -6.53 -1.71 -15.72
CA SER A 172 -7.96 -1.35 -15.69
C SER A 172 -8.27 -0.59 -14.40
N GLY A 173 -8.71 0.67 -14.54
CA GLY A 173 -9.03 1.56 -13.40
C GLY A 173 -7.99 2.65 -13.12
N PHE A 174 -6.85 2.67 -13.82
CA PHE A 174 -5.80 3.69 -13.70
C PHE A 174 -5.77 4.70 -14.87
N GLY A 175 -6.82 4.75 -15.68
CA GLY A 175 -6.94 5.66 -16.82
C GLY A 175 -8.20 6.52 -16.69
N ALA A 176 -8.06 7.81 -16.97
CA ALA A 176 -9.17 8.77 -17.01
C ALA A 176 -10.32 8.22 -17.88
N SER A 177 -11.52 8.26 -17.32
CA SER A 177 -12.75 8.33 -18.11
C SER A 177 -12.87 9.69 -18.77
#